data_AF-A0A0Q1BT91-F1
#
_entry.id   AF-A0A0Q1BT91-F1
#
_cell.length_a   1.000
_cell.length_b   1.000
_cell.length_c   1.000
_cell.angle_alpha   90.00
_cell.angle_beta   90.00
_cell.angle_gamma   90.00
#
_symmetry.space_group_name_H-M   'P 1'
#
loop_
_entity.id
_entity.type
_entity.pdbx_description
1 polymer ?
#
loop_
_entity_poly.entity_id
_entity_poly.type
_entity_poly.pdbx_seq_one_letter_code
_entity_poly.pdbx_strand_id
1 'polypeptide(L)'
;MMRLLPVLLLLCVLCPAAGAVMITEFCPDTWQTGEQDEFLVLEGAGSLAGILVSDGEGSIRFPAGSRISGQLTIARYATAYRRTHGILPDYEIYDTVAGVPDVIRTGDMRLANSQDELVLSENGVVVQTVAWPADVRPREGQVHVCEEGIWDCRPFFIGQSRLSPATYHDVSLTAFVSPDCARTVLEQAIEDADRYIYANVYEMTDPFIAGRLASCASSGITVAVLLEGGPVGGIPDGESAAAAELIRSGATVLQMGTTDTAHARYRYTHAKYLLTDGDSVLLTSENFKPGGFPGDGISGNRGWGVYIEDPGVARYFETVWHEDAEGNDITPFVPRDMAPGDTGGGAYTAGHSPASFSGTVVTPVISPDTSRLIPGLIDSATRTLDIEQAYITPWPESGENPYLAAAIDAARRGVRVRVLLDSSWFNTDGNNDNDECVAAINALAREEGLLLEARCAGLEALGLEKIHTKGVIVDGERVLVSSINWNENSPCFNREAGVIVDHPGVGAYFTAVFEEDWTASAPATGKGVDWTKWAAAAGIVAVLAVLGYRRHRL
;
A
#
# COMPACT_ATOMS: atom_id res chain seq x y z
N MET A 1 -33.52 -3.72 -43.86
CA MET A 1 -34.20 -3.87 -42.56
C MET A 1 -33.16 -3.52 -41.50
N MET A 2 -33.13 -2.27 -41.03
CA MET A 2 -33.75 -1.82 -39.75
C MET A 2 -33.23 -2.66 -38.57
N ARG A 3 -32.55 -2.10 -37.56
CA ARG A 3 -32.84 -0.84 -36.86
C ARG A 3 -31.55 -0.19 -36.31
N LEU A 4 -31.32 1.07 -36.67
CA LEU A 4 -30.52 2.00 -35.87
C LEU A 4 -31.35 2.34 -34.62
N LEU A 5 -30.85 1.98 -33.44
CA LEU A 5 -31.34 2.53 -32.18
C LEU A 5 -30.65 3.90 -31.99
N PRO A 6 -31.37 5.01 -31.79
CA PRO A 6 -30.74 6.24 -31.35
C PRO A 6 -30.43 6.06 -29.86
N VAL A 7 -29.15 5.99 -29.51
CA VAL A 7 -28.69 6.23 -28.14
C VAL A 7 -28.94 7.71 -27.87
N LEU A 8 -30.01 8.01 -27.15
CA LEU A 8 -30.29 9.33 -26.64
C LEU A 8 -29.28 9.59 -25.51
N LEU A 9 -28.17 10.24 -25.84
CA LEU A 9 -27.27 10.83 -24.85
C LEU A 9 -28.03 11.96 -24.15
N LEU A 10 -28.65 11.63 -23.02
CA LEU A 10 -29.14 12.64 -22.08
C LEU A 10 -27.95 13.09 -21.25
N LEU A 11 -27.14 13.99 -21.81
CA LEU A 11 -26.17 14.78 -21.04
C LEU A 11 -26.96 15.79 -20.21
N CYS A 12 -27.44 15.38 -19.04
CA CYS A 12 -27.79 16.30 -17.97
C CYS A 12 -26.49 16.73 -17.30
N VAL A 13 -25.77 17.68 -17.91
CA VAL A 13 -24.75 18.46 -17.20
C VAL A 13 -25.50 19.43 -16.30
N LEU A 14 -25.93 18.96 -15.13
CA LEU A 14 -26.20 19.84 -14.01
C LEU A 14 -24.84 20.14 -13.39
N CYS A 15 -24.18 21.20 -13.86
CA CYS A 15 -23.21 21.86 -12.98
C CYS A 15 -24.01 22.32 -11.75
N PRO A 16 -23.72 21.82 -10.53
CA PRO A 16 -24.37 22.35 -9.36
C PRO A 16 -24.03 23.85 -9.30
N ALA A 17 -25.05 24.68 -9.13
CA ALA A 17 -24.81 26.07 -8.75
C ALA A 17 -23.98 26.07 -7.47
N ALA A 18 -22.94 26.90 -7.41
CA ALA A 18 -22.12 27.05 -6.22
C ALA A 18 -23.04 27.30 -4.99
N GLY A 19 -23.11 26.31 -4.08
CA GLY A 19 -23.96 26.33 -2.89
C GLY A 19 -25.12 25.33 -2.84
N ALA A 20 -25.39 24.54 -3.89
CA ALA A 20 -26.39 23.48 -3.83
C ALA A 20 -26.02 22.42 -2.77
N VAL A 21 -27.02 21.90 -2.05
CA VAL A 21 -26.83 20.81 -1.09
C VAL A 21 -26.72 19.50 -1.85
N MET A 22 -25.71 18.69 -1.54
CA MET A 22 -25.43 17.39 -2.16
C MET A 22 -25.13 16.34 -1.08
N ILE A 23 -25.42 15.08 -1.36
CA ILE A 23 -24.89 13.92 -0.62
C ILE A 23 -23.44 13.74 -1.06
N THR A 24 -22.52 13.86 -0.11
CA THR A 24 -21.07 13.75 -0.36
C THR A 24 -20.46 12.54 0.29
N GLU A 25 -21.02 11.99 1.38
CA GLU A 25 -20.52 10.76 1.97
C GLU A 25 -21.65 9.90 2.51
N PHE A 26 -21.50 8.57 2.50
CA PHE A 26 -22.37 7.66 3.25
C PHE A 26 -21.70 6.29 3.45
N CYS A 27 -22.15 5.54 4.47
CA CYS A 27 -21.68 4.18 4.74
C CYS A 27 -22.89 3.28 5.07
N PRO A 28 -23.33 2.42 4.13
CA PRO A 28 -24.53 1.60 4.32
C PRO A 28 -24.25 0.30 5.08
N ASP A 29 -23.11 -0.35 4.81
CA ASP A 29 -22.69 -1.59 5.46
C ASP A 29 -21.59 -1.24 6.46
N THR A 30 -21.95 -0.88 7.69
CA THR A 30 -21.00 -0.37 8.71
C THR A 30 -20.42 -1.50 9.57
N TRP A 31 -19.40 -1.19 10.39
CA TRP A 31 -18.79 -2.18 11.28
C TRP A 31 -19.68 -2.63 12.46
N GLN A 32 -20.56 -1.76 12.99
CA GLN A 32 -21.41 -2.20 14.11
C GLN A 32 -22.58 -3.03 13.62
N THR A 33 -22.83 -4.15 14.32
CA THR A 33 -23.96 -5.04 14.05
C THR A 33 -25.29 -4.30 14.03
N GLY A 34 -26.07 -4.52 12.96
CA GLY A 34 -27.37 -3.87 12.76
C GLY A 34 -27.26 -2.43 12.28
N GLU A 35 -26.09 -2.04 11.81
CA GLU A 35 -25.81 -0.76 11.16
C GLU A 35 -26.19 0.42 12.06
N GLN A 36 -25.74 0.35 13.32
CA GLN A 36 -26.07 1.38 14.31
C GLN A 36 -25.31 2.69 14.05
N ASP A 37 -24.11 2.58 13.51
CA ASP A 37 -23.24 3.69 13.14
C ASP A 37 -23.41 4.15 11.69
N GLU A 38 -24.45 3.66 11.00
CA GLU A 38 -24.85 4.13 9.66
C GLU A 38 -24.98 5.65 9.64
N PHE A 39 -24.43 6.27 8.60
CA PHE A 39 -24.45 7.72 8.43
C PHE A 39 -24.45 8.14 6.97
N LEU A 40 -24.84 9.40 6.77
CA LEU A 40 -24.64 10.14 5.53
C LEU A 40 -24.20 11.57 5.84
N VAL A 41 -23.49 12.18 4.90
CA VAL A 41 -23.00 13.55 4.95
C VAL A 41 -23.61 14.33 3.81
N LEU A 42 -24.16 15.49 4.16
CA LEU A 42 -24.53 16.51 3.20
C LEU A 42 -23.46 17.59 3.16
N GLU A 43 -23.19 18.14 1.99
CA GLU A 43 -22.35 19.32 1.83
C GLU A 43 -23.07 20.40 1.05
N GLY A 44 -22.93 21.65 1.48
CA GLY A 44 -23.51 22.80 0.78
C GLY A 44 -23.55 24.05 1.65
N ALA A 45 -24.32 25.05 1.21
CA ALA A 45 -24.51 26.27 1.99
C ALA A 45 -25.93 26.79 1.86
N GLY A 46 -26.60 27.08 2.99
CA GLY A 46 -27.92 27.69 2.95
C GLY A 46 -28.88 27.20 4.01
N SER A 47 -30.17 27.36 3.74
CA SER A 47 -31.23 26.79 4.58
C SER A 47 -31.48 25.35 4.18
N LEU A 48 -31.75 24.49 5.16
CA LEU A 48 -32.17 23.11 4.92
C LEU A 48 -33.70 22.98 4.79
N ALA A 49 -34.42 24.10 4.74
CA ALA A 49 -35.86 24.10 4.52
C ALA A 49 -36.19 23.54 3.13
N GLY A 50 -37.02 22.50 3.09
CA GLY A 50 -37.40 21.84 1.85
C GLY A 50 -36.42 20.77 1.37
N ILE A 51 -35.29 20.56 2.07
CA ILE A 51 -34.39 19.44 1.84
C ILE A 51 -35.00 18.17 2.41
N LEU A 52 -35.04 17.12 1.60
CA LEU A 52 -35.47 15.78 1.96
C LEU A 52 -34.50 14.75 1.37
N VAL A 53 -34.05 13.81 2.19
CA VAL A 53 -33.29 12.61 1.77
C VAL A 53 -34.17 11.40 2.00
N SER A 54 -34.23 10.48 1.04
CA SER A 54 -35.06 9.27 1.06
C SER A 54 -34.26 8.08 0.55
N ASP A 55 -34.48 6.90 1.13
CA ASP A 55 -34.06 5.61 0.56
C ASP A 55 -35.16 4.97 -0.31
N GLY A 56 -36.42 5.29 -0.01
CA GLY A 56 -37.60 4.80 -0.72
C GLY A 56 -38.66 4.26 0.24
N GLU A 57 -38.21 3.76 1.39
CA GLU A 57 -38.98 3.22 2.50
C GLU A 57 -39.19 4.26 3.61
N GLY A 58 -38.20 5.13 3.80
CA GLY A 58 -38.13 6.20 4.77
C GLY A 58 -37.58 7.49 4.19
N SER A 59 -37.68 8.56 4.97
CA SER A 59 -37.07 9.84 4.63
C SER A 59 -36.77 10.67 5.87
N ILE A 60 -35.82 11.58 5.72
CA ILE A 60 -35.42 12.55 6.73
C ILE A 60 -35.59 13.97 6.19
N ARG A 61 -35.99 14.88 7.09
CA ARG A 61 -36.10 16.32 6.88
C ARG A 61 -35.52 17.05 8.08
N PHE A 62 -35.22 18.34 7.93
CA PHE A 62 -34.60 19.10 9.01
C PHE A 62 -35.62 19.94 9.80
N PRO A 63 -35.38 20.18 11.10
CA PRO A 63 -36.15 21.12 11.91
C PRO A 63 -36.22 22.53 11.28
N ALA A 64 -37.27 23.27 11.63
CA ALA A 64 -37.44 24.63 11.14
C ALA A 64 -36.28 25.53 11.58
N GLY A 65 -35.66 26.23 10.63
CA GLY A 65 -34.52 27.12 10.89
C GLY A 65 -33.14 26.46 10.77
N SER A 66 -33.07 25.15 10.50
CA SER A 66 -31.80 24.47 10.23
C SER A 66 -31.08 25.03 9.00
N ARG A 67 -29.76 25.10 9.09
CA ARG A 67 -28.86 25.66 8.07
C ARG A 67 -27.63 24.78 7.94
N ILE A 68 -27.02 24.80 6.77
CA ILE A 68 -25.76 24.14 6.44
C ILE A 68 -24.74 25.16 5.95
N SER A 69 -23.47 24.94 6.27
CA SER A 69 -22.33 25.73 5.81
C SER A 69 -21.09 24.84 5.81
N GLY A 70 -20.85 24.14 4.71
CA GLY A 70 -19.86 23.06 4.61
C GLY A 70 -20.53 21.71 4.79
N GLN A 71 -19.86 20.80 5.49
CA GLN A 71 -20.35 19.45 5.74
C GLN A 71 -21.31 19.40 6.94
N LEU A 72 -22.28 18.49 6.87
CA LEU A 72 -23.25 18.19 7.91
C LEU A 72 -23.49 16.68 7.93
N THR A 73 -23.13 16.05 9.04
CA THR A 73 -23.23 14.61 9.24
C THR A 73 -24.55 14.25 9.94
N ILE A 74 -25.28 13.30 9.36
CA ILE A 74 -26.47 12.70 9.96
C ILE A 74 -26.16 11.23 10.21
N ALA A 75 -26.22 10.81 11.47
CA ALA A 75 -26.07 9.41 11.83
C ALA A 75 -27.38 8.79 12.32
N ARG A 76 -27.50 7.48 12.19
CA ARG A 76 -28.67 6.74 12.68
C ARG A 76 -28.80 6.87 14.20
N TYR A 77 -27.73 6.58 14.93
CA TYR A 77 -27.62 6.78 16.38
C TYR A 77 -26.34 7.54 16.71
N ALA A 78 -26.43 8.73 17.34
CA ALA A 78 -25.24 9.51 17.68
C ALA A 78 -24.31 8.78 18.66
N THR A 79 -24.86 7.97 19.56
CA THR A 79 -24.06 7.13 20.47
C THR A 79 -23.18 6.12 19.73
N ALA A 80 -23.71 5.47 18.69
CA ALA A 80 -22.98 4.49 17.90
C ALA A 80 -21.95 5.15 16.99
N TYR A 81 -22.35 6.24 16.30
CA TYR A 81 -21.45 7.03 15.47
C TYR A 81 -20.23 7.51 16.26
N ARG A 82 -20.43 8.04 17.48
CA ARG A 82 -19.32 8.47 18.34
C ARG A 82 -18.38 7.34 18.74
N ARG A 83 -18.87 6.11 18.93
CA ARG A 83 -17.99 4.97 19.25
C ARG A 83 -17.08 4.64 18.07
N THR A 84 -17.62 4.65 16.85
CA THR A 84 -16.86 4.33 15.64
C THR A 84 -15.92 5.48 15.22
N HIS A 85 -16.43 6.71 15.18
CA HIS A 85 -15.75 7.86 14.58
C HIS A 85 -15.07 8.78 15.60
N GLY A 86 -15.27 8.55 16.91
CA GLY A 86 -14.69 9.38 17.99
C GLY A 86 -15.37 10.74 18.21
N ILE A 87 -16.23 11.17 17.28
CA ILE A 87 -16.93 12.47 17.30
C ILE A 87 -18.45 12.31 17.25
N LEU A 88 -19.21 13.31 17.70
CA LEU A 88 -20.67 13.32 17.56
C LEU A 88 -21.05 13.80 16.15
N PRO A 89 -22.16 13.28 15.58
CA PRO A 89 -22.70 13.82 14.33
C PRO A 89 -23.40 15.17 14.59
N ASP A 90 -23.71 15.90 13.52
CA ASP A 90 -24.48 17.15 13.61
C ASP A 90 -25.97 16.90 13.88
N TYR A 91 -26.50 15.78 13.39
CA TYR A 91 -27.87 15.34 13.62
C TYR A 91 -27.95 13.83 13.86
N GLU A 92 -29.00 13.38 14.53
CA GLU A 92 -29.34 11.96 14.64
C GLU A 92 -30.77 11.63 14.17
N ILE A 93 -30.97 10.38 13.72
CA ILE A 93 -32.29 9.89 13.27
C ILE A 93 -33.15 9.43 14.45
N TYR A 94 -32.51 8.87 15.49
CA TYR A 94 -33.16 8.43 16.71
C TYR A 94 -32.50 9.11 17.91
N ASP A 95 -33.31 9.74 18.76
CA ASP A 95 -32.90 10.43 19.99
C ASP A 95 -32.11 9.50 20.94
N THR A 96 -30.79 9.63 20.94
CA THR A 96 -29.88 8.87 21.82
C THR A 96 -28.92 9.74 22.61
N VAL A 97 -28.60 10.96 22.15
CA VAL A 97 -27.67 11.86 22.82
C VAL A 97 -28.30 13.23 23.02
N ALA A 98 -28.56 13.57 24.28
CA ALA A 98 -28.97 14.91 24.65
C ALA A 98 -27.97 15.97 24.14
N GLY A 99 -28.43 16.84 23.24
CA GLY A 99 -27.63 17.90 22.64
C GLY A 99 -27.29 17.69 21.16
N VAL A 100 -27.51 16.49 20.62
CA VAL A 100 -27.53 16.26 19.17
C VAL A 100 -28.98 16.45 18.70
N PRO A 101 -29.25 17.40 17.77
CA PRO A 101 -30.59 17.60 17.24
C PRO A 101 -31.10 16.40 16.43
N ASP A 102 -32.38 16.07 16.58
CA ASP A 102 -33.03 15.05 15.75
C ASP A 102 -33.42 15.60 14.37
N VAL A 103 -33.28 14.77 13.34
CA VAL A 103 -34.01 14.98 12.08
C VAL A 103 -35.48 14.58 12.22
N ILE A 104 -36.33 15.19 11.40
CA ILE A 104 -37.75 14.82 11.28
C ILE A 104 -37.84 13.60 10.35
N ARG A 105 -37.88 12.39 10.92
CA ARG A 105 -38.02 11.16 10.15
C ARG A 105 -39.47 10.83 9.78
N THR A 106 -39.65 10.17 8.64
CA THR A 106 -40.90 9.51 8.24
C THR A 106 -40.55 8.12 7.72
N GLY A 107 -41.30 7.08 8.09
CA GLY A 107 -40.95 5.70 7.73
C GLY A 107 -39.72 5.18 8.48
N ASP A 108 -39.07 4.18 7.90
CA ASP A 108 -37.82 3.58 8.39
C ASP A 108 -36.73 3.92 7.38
N MET A 109 -35.89 4.91 7.71
CA MET A 109 -34.73 5.29 6.90
C MET A 109 -33.57 4.40 7.31
N ARG A 110 -33.16 3.49 6.43
CA ARG A 110 -32.07 2.54 6.65
C ARG A 110 -31.49 2.09 5.32
N LEU A 111 -30.18 2.24 5.18
CA LEU A 111 -29.46 1.89 3.96
C LEU A 111 -29.25 0.37 3.90
N ALA A 112 -29.83 -0.29 2.90
CA ALA A 112 -29.62 -1.73 2.74
C ALA A 112 -28.20 -2.05 2.25
N ASN A 113 -27.54 -3.05 2.83
CA ASN A 113 -26.10 -3.29 2.60
C ASN A 113 -25.75 -3.63 1.14
N SER A 114 -26.66 -4.26 0.37
CA SER A 114 -26.33 -4.82 -0.96
C SER A 114 -26.99 -4.15 -2.16
N GLN A 115 -28.21 -3.63 -2.00
CA GLN A 115 -28.92 -2.95 -3.07
C GLN A 115 -29.92 -1.96 -2.47
N ASP A 116 -29.73 -0.68 -2.79
CA ASP A 116 -30.60 0.41 -2.36
C ASP A 116 -30.39 1.66 -3.24
N GLU A 117 -31.11 2.73 -2.94
CA GLU A 117 -30.85 4.07 -3.46
C GLU A 117 -30.94 5.15 -2.38
N LEU A 118 -30.32 6.30 -2.64
CA LEU A 118 -30.48 7.53 -1.89
C LEU A 118 -30.90 8.63 -2.84
N VAL A 119 -32.02 9.28 -2.54
CA VAL A 119 -32.58 10.38 -3.32
C VAL A 119 -32.61 11.65 -2.47
N LEU A 120 -31.81 12.63 -2.86
CA LEU A 120 -31.85 13.98 -2.33
C LEU A 120 -32.78 14.84 -3.19
N SER A 121 -33.72 15.52 -2.54
CA SER A 121 -34.63 16.46 -3.18
C SER A 121 -34.69 17.79 -2.43
N GLU A 122 -34.86 18.87 -3.20
CA GLU A 122 -35.06 20.23 -2.70
C GLU A 122 -36.42 20.73 -3.21
N ASN A 123 -37.32 21.08 -2.29
CA ASN A 123 -38.68 21.55 -2.60
C ASN A 123 -39.46 20.62 -3.54
N GLY A 124 -39.22 19.31 -3.42
CA GLY A 124 -39.86 18.26 -4.23
C GLY A 124 -39.21 18.03 -5.60
N VAL A 125 -38.12 18.71 -5.92
CA VAL A 125 -37.32 18.47 -7.13
C VAL A 125 -36.11 17.61 -6.77
N VAL A 126 -35.90 16.49 -7.47
CA VAL A 126 -34.73 15.63 -7.27
C VAL A 126 -33.46 16.39 -7.68
N VAL A 127 -32.51 16.47 -6.75
CA VAL A 127 -31.21 17.12 -6.93
C VAL A 127 -30.14 16.09 -7.25
N GLN A 128 -30.15 14.96 -6.53
CA GLN A 128 -29.16 13.90 -6.67
C GLN A 128 -29.81 12.54 -6.37
N THR A 129 -29.36 11.53 -7.11
CA THR A 129 -29.63 10.12 -6.81
C THR A 129 -28.31 9.38 -6.83
N VAL A 130 -28.12 8.48 -5.88
CA VAL A 130 -27.05 7.47 -5.89
C VAL A 130 -27.67 6.13 -5.56
N ALA A 131 -27.39 5.11 -6.37
CA ALA A 131 -27.89 3.76 -6.18
C ALA A 131 -26.74 2.76 -6.14
N TRP A 132 -26.92 1.67 -5.41
CA TRP A 132 -25.99 0.54 -5.44
C TRP A 132 -26.73 -0.76 -5.79
N PRO A 133 -26.10 -1.68 -6.54
CA PRO A 133 -24.69 -1.66 -6.99
C PRO A 133 -24.43 -0.83 -8.27
N ALA A 134 -25.38 0.02 -8.70
CA ALA A 134 -25.34 0.71 -9.98
C ALA A 134 -24.23 1.78 -10.07
N ASP A 135 -24.17 2.69 -9.10
CA ASP A 135 -23.21 3.81 -9.05
C ASP A 135 -22.02 3.49 -8.14
N VAL A 136 -22.26 2.81 -7.03
CA VAL A 136 -21.23 2.37 -6.07
C VAL A 136 -21.45 0.92 -5.65
N ARG A 137 -20.41 0.28 -5.09
CA ARG A 137 -20.49 -1.11 -4.59
C ARG A 137 -20.06 -1.16 -3.13
N PRO A 138 -20.99 -1.30 -2.18
CA PRO A 138 -20.66 -1.39 -0.77
C PRO A 138 -19.88 -2.64 -0.39
N ARG A 139 -19.09 -2.49 0.66
CA ARG A 139 -18.46 -3.54 1.45
C ARG A 139 -18.58 -3.12 2.91
N GLU A 140 -18.50 -4.08 3.83
CA GLU A 140 -18.49 -3.79 5.27
C GLU A 140 -17.38 -2.76 5.60
N GLY A 141 -17.77 -1.67 6.26
CA GLY A 141 -16.94 -0.52 6.62
C GLY A 141 -16.56 0.43 5.49
N GLN A 142 -17.02 0.22 4.25
CA GLN A 142 -16.67 1.08 3.12
C GLN A 142 -17.52 2.35 3.12
N VAL A 143 -16.84 3.50 3.14
CA VAL A 143 -17.44 4.82 3.01
C VAL A 143 -17.39 5.22 1.54
N HIS A 144 -18.54 5.58 0.98
CA HIS A 144 -18.63 6.13 -0.36
C HIS A 144 -18.50 7.65 -0.28
N VAL A 145 -17.53 8.22 -0.98
CA VAL A 145 -17.26 9.66 -1.01
C VAL A 145 -17.49 10.19 -2.41
N CYS A 146 -18.14 11.34 -2.53
CA CYS A 146 -18.39 12.04 -3.78
C CYS A 146 -17.74 13.42 -3.73
N GLU A 147 -16.79 13.65 -4.64
CA GLU A 147 -16.13 14.94 -4.80
C GLU A 147 -16.42 15.45 -6.21
N GLU A 148 -16.89 16.70 -6.31
CA GLU A 148 -17.24 17.34 -7.58
C GLU A 148 -18.21 16.52 -8.47
N GLY A 149 -19.09 15.73 -7.84
CA GLY A 149 -20.06 14.87 -8.53
C GLY A 149 -19.49 13.53 -9.01
N ILE A 150 -18.26 13.19 -8.64
CA ILE A 150 -17.59 11.94 -8.97
C ILE A 150 -17.42 11.10 -7.70
N TRP A 151 -17.95 9.89 -7.71
CA TRP A 151 -17.75 8.93 -6.62
C TRP A 151 -16.32 8.40 -6.65
N ASP A 152 -15.65 8.44 -5.49
CA ASP A 152 -14.33 7.85 -5.30
C ASP A 152 -14.40 6.35 -5.61
N CYS A 153 -13.64 5.92 -6.62
CA CYS A 153 -13.56 4.52 -7.00
C CYS A 153 -12.69 3.69 -6.06
N ARG A 154 -11.93 4.34 -5.17
CA ARG A 154 -11.14 3.68 -4.14
C ARG A 154 -12.08 2.97 -3.17
N PRO A 155 -11.74 1.74 -2.73
CA PRO A 155 -12.39 1.15 -1.57
C PRO A 155 -11.91 1.88 -0.31
N PHE A 156 -12.56 3.00 0.01
CA PHE A 156 -12.24 3.85 1.15
C PHE A 156 -12.97 3.35 2.39
N PHE A 157 -12.24 3.08 3.48
CA PHE A 157 -12.81 2.54 4.71
C PHE A 157 -12.81 3.54 5.85
N ILE A 158 -13.71 3.34 6.81
CA ILE A 158 -13.80 4.14 8.04
C ILE A 158 -12.42 4.24 8.71
N GLY A 159 -11.98 5.47 8.99
CA GLY A 159 -10.71 5.76 9.66
C GLY A 159 -9.52 5.96 8.71
N GLN A 160 -9.63 5.59 7.43
CA GLN A 160 -8.56 5.81 6.46
C GLN A 160 -8.34 7.29 6.14
N SER A 161 -7.13 7.63 5.74
CA SER A 161 -6.76 8.99 5.34
C SER A 161 -7.28 9.38 3.95
N ARG A 162 -7.27 10.69 3.68
CA ARG A 162 -7.57 11.31 2.38
C ARG A 162 -6.45 12.27 1.96
N LEU A 163 -5.22 11.79 1.99
CA LEU A 163 -4.03 12.59 1.70
C LEU A 163 -4.00 12.99 0.22
N SER A 164 -3.68 14.26 -0.02
CA SER A 164 -3.52 14.79 -1.38
C SER A 164 -2.08 14.63 -1.86
N PRO A 165 -1.85 14.40 -3.17
CA PRO A 165 -0.51 14.45 -3.75
C PRO A 165 0.20 15.77 -3.46
N ALA A 166 1.50 15.69 -3.16
CA ALA A 166 2.37 16.85 -2.97
C ALA A 166 3.71 16.60 -3.67
N THR A 167 4.34 17.66 -4.18
CA THR A 167 5.65 17.59 -4.84
C THR A 167 6.57 18.64 -4.25
N TYR A 168 7.80 18.22 -3.92
CA TYR A 168 8.84 19.04 -3.31
C TYR A 168 10.01 19.16 -4.29
N HIS A 169 10.60 20.35 -4.38
CA HIS A 169 11.69 20.68 -5.30
C HIS A 169 12.96 21.01 -4.52
N ASP A 170 14.10 20.93 -5.19
CA ASP A 170 15.42 21.22 -4.64
C ASP A 170 15.78 20.35 -3.41
N VAL A 171 15.25 19.12 -3.38
CA VAL A 171 15.43 18.17 -2.28
C VAL A 171 16.80 17.51 -2.36
N SER A 172 17.45 17.34 -1.21
CA SER A 172 18.66 16.53 -1.06
C SER A 172 18.31 15.11 -0.60
N LEU A 173 18.92 14.10 -1.19
CA LEU A 173 18.72 12.71 -0.78
C LEU A 173 19.93 11.84 -1.10
N THR A 174 20.06 10.74 -0.37
CA THR A 174 21.02 9.67 -0.59
C THR A 174 20.29 8.40 -1.04
N ALA A 175 20.60 7.91 -2.24
CA ALA A 175 20.10 6.63 -2.74
C ALA A 175 20.99 5.48 -2.25
N PHE A 176 20.37 4.35 -1.91
CA PHE A 176 21.08 3.17 -1.41
C PHE A 176 20.35 1.87 -1.77
N VAL A 177 21.05 0.74 -1.65
CA VAL A 177 20.47 -0.59 -1.84
C VAL A 177 20.94 -1.57 -0.76
N SER A 178 20.06 -2.50 -0.39
CA SER A 178 20.39 -3.70 0.37
C SER A 178 20.83 -4.80 -0.62
N PRO A 179 21.77 -5.68 -0.25
CA PRO A 179 22.51 -5.72 1.02
C PRO A 179 23.80 -4.86 1.02
N ASP A 180 24.06 -4.13 -0.07
CA ASP A 180 25.34 -3.45 -0.32
C ASP A 180 25.71 -2.37 0.71
N CYS A 181 24.78 -1.47 1.01
CA CYS A 181 25.07 -0.29 1.85
C CYS A 181 23.88 0.17 2.72
N ALA A 182 22.77 -0.57 2.73
CA ALA A 182 21.57 -0.20 3.46
C ALA A 182 21.80 -0.05 4.97
N ARG A 183 22.60 -0.94 5.58
CA ARG A 183 22.92 -0.88 7.02
C ARG A 183 23.62 0.42 7.40
N THR A 184 24.62 0.83 6.62
CA THR A 184 25.36 2.08 6.84
C THR A 184 24.45 3.30 6.78
N VAL A 185 23.56 3.37 5.77
CA VAL A 185 22.65 4.52 5.63
C VAL A 185 21.59 4.55 6.72
N LEU A 186 21.07 3.39 7.15
CA LEU A 186 20.15 3.32 8.29
C LEU A 186 20.81 3.77 9.59
N GLU A 187 22.04 3.32 9.84
CA GLU A 187 22.80 3.75 11.01
C GLU A 187 23.01 5.26 11.02
N GLN A 188 23.40 5.83 9.89
CA GLN A 188 23.53 7.28 9.74
C GLN A 188 22.20 7.98 10.04
N ALA A 189 21.09 7.54 9.43
CA ALA A 189 19.78 8.15 9.67
C ALA A 189 19.36 8.10 11.14
N ILE A 190 19.73 7.04 11.89
CA ILE A 190 19.45 6.96 13.34
C ILE A 190 20.42 7.86 14.15
N GLU A 191 21.68 7.95 13.74
CA GLU A 191 22.71 8.75 14.40
C GLU A 191 22.51 10.26 14.23
N ASP A 192 21.90 10.68 13.13
CA ASP A 192 21.61 12.08 12.81
C ASP A 192 20.44 12.65 13.64
N ALA A 193 19.75 11.82 14.44
CA ALA A 193 18.62 12.25 15.28
C ALA A 193 19.06 12.92 16.60
N ASP A 194 18.52 14.12 16.86
CA ASP A 194 18.74 14.93 18.05
C ASP A 194 17.51 14.99 18.99
N ARG A 195 16.28 14.93 18.47
CA ARG A 195 15.04 15.18 19.25
C ARG A 195 14.09 13.99 19.24
N TYR A 196 13.79 13.45 18.07
CA TYR A 196 12.89 12.30 17.95
C TYR A 196 13.15 11.43 16.72
N ILE A 197 12.75 10.16 16.85
CA ILE A 197 12.70 9.17 15.80
C ILE A 197 11.31 8.56 15.77
N TYR A 198 10.62 8.68 14.64
CA TYR A 198 9.33 8.01 14.40
C TYR A 198 9.47 6.99 13.27
N ALA A 199 9.03 5.76 13.49
CA ALA A 199 9.05 4.72 12.46
C ALA A 199 7.67 4.11 12.26
N ASN A 200 7.33 3.80 11.01
CA ASN A 200 6.24 2.89 10.66
C ASN A 200 6.82 1.77 9.81
N VAL A 201 6.80 0.56 10.36
CA VAL A 201 7.42 -0.62 9.76
C VAL A 201 6.52 -1.83 9.94
N TYR A 202 6.26 -2.54 8.84
CA TYR A 202 5.48 -3.78 8.86
C TYR A 202 6.04 -4.83 9.83
N GLU A 203 7.36 -5.05 9.79
CA GLU A 203 8.02 -5.95 10.72
C GLU A 203 9.41 -5.43 11.10
N MET A 204 9.77 -5.59 12.38
CA MET A 204 11.07 -5.21 12.91
C MET A 204 11.62 -6.30 13.83
N THR A 205 12.55 -7.10 13.31
CA THR A 205 13.12 -8.25 14.03
C THR A 205 14.63 -8.14 14.24
N ASP A 206 15.27 -7.09 13.69
CA ASP A 206 16.72 -6.94 13.74
C ASP A 206 17.18 -6.40 15.11
N PRO A 207 17.96 -7.18 15.89
CA PRO A 207 18.37 -6.76 17.23
C PRO A 207 19.35 -5.58 17.20
N PHE A 208 20.11 -5.39 16.12
CA PHE A 208 20.99 -4.24 16.01
C PHE A 208 20.19 -2.95 15.82
N ILE A 209 19.20 -2.94 14.91
CA ILE A 209 18.32 -1.76 14.72
C ILE A 209 17.62 -1.43 16.05
N ALA A 210 17.03 -2.43 16.70
CA ALA A 210 16.37 -2.26 18.00
C ALA A 210 17.33 -1.67 19.06
N GLY A 211 18.56 -2.19 19.14
CA GLY A 211 19.58 -1.69 20.07
C GLY A 211 20.01 -0.25 19.79
N ARG A 212 20.14 0.16 18.52
CA ARG A 212 20.47 1.55 18.16
C ARG A 212 19.36 2.52 18.56
N LEU A 213 18.11 2.17 18.25
CA LEU A 213 16.93 2.95 18.65
C LEU A 213 16.76 2.99 20.17
N ALA A 214 17.00 1.87 20.87
CA ALA A 214 16.97 1.79 22.32
C ALA A 214 18.04 2.68 22.99
N SER A 215 19.24 2.75 22.38
CA SER A 215 20.30 3.67 22.82
C SER A 215 19.89 5.13 22.69
N CYS A 216 19.19 5.49 21.61
CA CYS A 216 18.64 6.84 21.41
C CYS A 216 17.60 7.17 22.49
N ALA A 217 16.65 6.27 22.72
CA ALA A 217 15.62 6.42 23.76
C ALA A 217 16.25 6.59 25.16
N SER A 218 17.25 5.77 25.49
CA SER A 218 17.98 5.85 26.77
C SER A 218 18.77 7.16 26.93
N SER A 219 19.12 7.81 25.82
CA SER A 219 19.84 9.08 25.78
C SER A 219 18.89 10.30 25.82
N GLY A 220 17.58 10.09 25.86
CA GLY A 220 16.56 11.14 25.96
C GLY A 220 15.93 11.58 24.64
N ILE A 221 16.26 10.92 23.51
CA ILE A 221 15.59 11.12 22.22
C ILE A 221 14.23 10.44 22.27
N THR A 222 13.17 11.10 21.78
CA THR A 222 11.83 10.49 21.74
C THR A 222 11.77 9.45 20.64
N VAL A 223 11.62 8.17 20.97
CA VAL A 223 11.50 7.10 19.97
C VAL A 223 10.09 6.54 19.99
N ALA A 224 9.40 6.52 18.85
CA ALA A 224 8.11 5.87 18.68
C ALA A 224 8.09 4.99 17.42
N VAL A 225 7.67 3.73 17.57
CA VAL A 225 7.60 2.75 16.48
C VAL A 225 6.17 2.23 16.34
N LEU A 226 5.60 2.33 15.15
CA LEU A 226 4.33 1.72 14.77
C LEU A 226 4.59 0.44 13.99
N LEU A 227 4.04 -0.68 14.47
CA LEU A 227 4.16 -2.02 13.91
C LEU A 227 2.83 -2.56 13.39
N GLU A 228 2.89 -3.57 12.53
CA GLU A 228 1.72 -4.37 12.18
C GLU A 228 1.34 -5.33 13.33
N GLY A 229 0.08 -5.32 13.76
CA GLY A 229 -0.40 -6.14 14.86
C GLY A 229 -0.73 -7.59 14.47
N GLY A 230 -0.86 -7.88 13.17
CA GLY A 230 -1.14 -9.22 12.67
C GLY A 230 -0.50 -9.50 11.31
N PRO A 231 0.85 -9.46 11.19
CA PRO A 231 1.50 -9.68 9.91
C PRO A 231 1.22 -11.11 9.42
N VAL A 232 1.30 -11.32 8.11
CA VAL A 232 1.16 -12.65 7.49
C VAL A 232 2.15 -13.62 8.14
N GLY A 233 1.63 -14.72 8.70
CA GLY A 233 2.42 -15.70 9.46
C GLY A 233 2.48 -15.45 10.98
N GLY A 234 1.92 -14.33 11.45
CA GLY A 234 1.89 -13.91 12.85
C GLY A 234 3.14 -13.11 13.26
N ILE A 235 3.03 -12.39 14.38
CA ILE A 235 4.13 -11.59 14.97
C ILE A 235 5.35 -12.49 15.21
N PRO A 236 6.53 -12.20 14.61
CA PRO A 236 7.74 -12.99 14.84
C PRO A 236 8.28 -12.89 16.27
N ASP A 237 8.99 -13.92 16.70
CA ASP A 237 9.64 -13.94 18.03
C ASP A 237 10.71 -12.84 18.18
N GLY A 238 11.51 -12.63 17.13
CA GLY A 238 12.50 -11.55 17.10
C GLY A 238 11.89 -10.16 17.20
N GLU A 239 10.65 -9.96 16.73
CA GLU A 239 9.92 -8.70 16.88
C GLU A 239 9.47 -8.48 18.31
N SER A 240 8.98 -9.53 18.98
CA SER A 240 8.67 -9.46 20.40
C SER A 240 9.90 -9.08 21.25
N ALA A 241 11.07 -9.64 20.92
CA ALA A 241 12.32 -9.30 21.59
C ALA A 241 12.77 -7.85 21.32
N ALA A 242 12.72 -7.40 20.06
CA ALA A 242 13.05 -6.02 19.66
C ALA A 242 12.14 -5.00 20.35
N ALA A 243 10.82 -5.22 20.32
CA ALA A 243 9.84 -4.37 20.99
C ALA A 243 10.07 -4.33 22.51
N ALA A 244 10.38 -5.47 23.14
CA ALA A 244 10.69 -5.53 24.57
C ALA A 244 11.94 -4.71 24.95
N GLU A 245 12.96 -4.68 24.09
CA GLU A 245 14.16 -3.85 24.30
C GLU A 245 13.85 -2.35 24.19
N LEU A 246 13.09 -1.96 23.18
CA LEU A 246 12.65 -0.57 22.98
C LEU A 246 11.82 -0.05 24.15
N ILE A 247 10.79 -0.81 24.56
CA ILE A 247 9.90 -0.44 25.67
C ILE A 247 10.68 -0.31 26.97
N ARG A 248 11.61 -1.23 27.26
CA ARG A 248 12.48 -1.14 28.46
C ARG A 248 13.38 0.08 28.46
N SER A 249 13.72 0.59 27.28
CA SER A 249 14.59 1.76 27.09
C SER A 249 13.83 3.09 27.07
N GLY A 250 12.50 3.05 27.26
CA GLY A 250 11.65 4.25 27.30
C GLY A 250 11.04 4.65 25.96
N ALA A 251 11.19 3.85 24.91
CA ALA A 251 10.53 4.08 23.63
C ALA A 251 9.05 3.67 23.67
N THR A 252 8.24 4.33 22.84
CA THR A 252 6.85 3.94 22.59
C THR A 252 6.81 2.93 21.45
N VAL A 253 6.17 1.78 21.66
CA VAL A 253 5.89 0.82 20.58
C VAL A 253 4.39 0.61 20.49
N LEU A 254 3.83 0.91 19.33
CA LEU A 254 2.42 0.81 18.99
C LEU A 254 2.24 -0.29 17.94
N GLN A 255 1.03 -0.84 17.86
CA GLN A 255 0.62 -1.73 16.80
C GLN A 255 -0.74 -1.33 16.26
N MET A 256 -0.91 -1.48 14.95
CA MET A 256 -2.19 -1.37 14.27
C MET A 256 -2.84 -2.75 14.17
N GLY A 257 -4.11 -2.87 14.55
CA GLY A 257 -4.86 -4.11 14.41
C GLY A 257 -6.30 -3.98 14.88
N THR A 258 -7.13 -4.97 14.53
CA THR A 258 -8.52 -5.02 15.00
C THR A 258 -8.56 -5.25 16.51
N THR A 259 -9.33 -4.41 17.21
CA THR A 259 -9.59 -4.48 18.65
C THR A 259 -11.05 -4.88 18.91
N ASP A 260 -11.41 -5.09 20.18
CA ASP A 260 -12.81 -5.32 20.58
C ASP A 260 -13.74 -4.15 20.23
N THR A 261 -13.17 -2.96 20.03
CA THR A 261 -13.94 -1.71 19.85
C THR A 261 -13.76 -1.06 18.48
N ALA A 262 -12.85 -1.55 17.64
CA ALA A 262 -12.60 -1.00 16.30
C ALA A 262 -11.97 -2.02 15.35
N HIS A 263 -12.35 -1.92 14.08
CA HIS A 263 -11.70 -2.63 12.99
C HIS A 263 -10.43 -1.88 12.55
N ALA A 264 -9.39 -2.63 12.16
CA ALA A 264 -8.22 -2.03 11.53
C ALA A 264 -8.62 -1.29 10.26
N ARG A 265 -8.26 -0.01 10.16
CA ARG A 265 -8.62 0.82 8.99
C ARG A 265 -7.89 0.41 7.72
N TYR A 266 -6.72 -0.22 7.85
CA TYR A 266 -5.98 -0.83 6.76
C TYR A 266 -5.92 -2.33 6.99
N ARG A 267 -5.87 -3.10 5.90
CA ARG A 267 -5.67 -4.55 5.97
C ARG A 267 -4.32 -4.88 6.61
N TYR A 268 -3.29 -4.08 6.28
CA TYR A 268 -1.98 -4.10 6.91
C TYR A 268 -1.36 -2.70 6.94
N THR A 269 -0.60 -2.38 7.98
CA THR A 269 0.41 -1.30 7.94
C THR A 269 1.70 -1.82 7.33
N HIS A 270 1.80 -1.71 6.01
CA HIS A 270 2.90 -2.25 5.21
C HIS A 270 3.90 -1.17 4.75
N ALA A 271 3.85 0.03 5.31
CA ALA A 271 4.89 1.05 5.12
C ALA A 271 6.23 0.64 5.76
N LYS A 272 7.34 1.16 5.24
CA LYS A 272 8.67 1.07 5.86
C LYS A 272 9.40 2.40 5.71
N TYR A 273 9.27 3.24 6.74
CA TYR A 273 10.01 4.50 6.81
C TYR A 273 10.38 4.86 8.25
N LEU A 274 11.40 5.71 8.37
CA LEU A 274 11.89 6.28 9.62
C LEU A 274 12.08 7.78 9.43
N LEU A 275 11.56 8.57 10.37
CA LEU A 275 11.60 10.03 10.40
C LEU A 275 12.51 10.48 11.53
N THR A 276 13.31 11.51 11.28
CA THR A 276 14.12 12.16 12.30
C THR A 276 13.91 13.66 12.28
N ASP A 277 13.67 14.23 13.46
CA ASP A 277 13.64 15.67 13.75
C ASP A 277 12.81 16.58 12.84
N GLY A 278 11.92 16.03 12.01
CA GLY A 278 11.07 16.79 11.11
C GLY A 278 11.80 17.40 9.92
N ASP A 279 13.00 16.92 9.62
CA ASP A 279 13.77 17.30 8.44
C ASP A 279 14.21 16.13 7.56
N SER A 280 14.14 14.89 8.06
CA SER A 280 14.64 13.74 7.30
C SER A 280 13.72 12.52 7.32
N VAL A 281 13.74 11.77 6.21
CA VAL A 281 12.97 10.53 5.99
C VAL A 281 13.85 9.47 5.36
N LEU A 282 14.10 8.36 6.04
CA LEU A 282 14.57 7.14 5.41
C LEU A 282 13.36 6.33 4.94
N LEU A 283 13.30 6.00 3.66
CA LEU A 283 12.24 5.18 3.06
C LEU A 283 12.86 4.00 2.30
N THR A 284 12.29 2.82 2.45
CA THR A 284 12.84 1.59 1.86
C THR A 284 11.75 0.60 1.45
N SER A 285 12.09 -0.32 0.54
CA SER A 285 11.27 -1.50 0.25
C SER A 285 11.38 -2.61 1.32
N GLU A 286 12.39 -2.52 2.18
CA GLU A 286 12.77 -3.55 3.16
C GLU A 286 12.11 -3.40 4.52
N ASN A 287 11.75 -4.52 5.12
CA ASN A 287 11.42 -4.58 6.55
C ASN A 287 12.70 -4.41 7.39
N PHE A 288 12.55 -4.04 8.67
CA PHE A 288 13.67 -3.84 9.59
C PHE A 288 14.12 -5.18 10.18
N LYS A 289 14.58 -6.07 9.29
CA LYS A 289 15.02 -7.44 9.58
C LYS A 289 16.46 -7.64 9.15
N PRO A 290 17.15 -8.67 9.66
CA PRO A 290 18.52 -8.98 9.26
C PRO A 290 18.71 -9.12 7.75
N GLY A 291 17.77 -9.77 7.04
CA GLY A 291 17.85 -9.87 5.57
C GLY A 291 17.61 -8.54 4.82
N GLY A 292 16.92 -7.56 5.41
CA GLY A 292 16.69 -6.26 4.78
C GLY A 292 17.78 -5.22 5.05
N PHE A 293 18.51 -5.39 6.15
CA PHE A 293 19.65 -4.56 6.53
C PHE A 293 20.77 -5.47 7.02
N PRO A 294 21.36 -6.36 6.23
CA PRO A 294 22.38 -7.27 6.76
C PRO A 294 23.63 -6.50 7.21
N GLY A 295 24.42 -7.11 8.07
CA GLY A 295 25.72 -6.56 8.45
C GLY A 295 26.71 -6.57 7.28
N ASP A 296 27.79 -5.81 7.40
CA ASP A 296 28.81 -5.69 6.34
C ASP A 296 29.31 -7.07 5.85
N GLY A 297 29.24 -7.28 4.53
CA GLY A 297 29.68 -8.51 3.89
C GLY A 297 28.77 -9.71 4.11
N ILE A 298 27.56 -9.51 4.63
CA ILE A 298 26.54 -10.53 4.82
C ILE A 298 25.45 -10.39 3.74
N SER A 299 25.01 -11.52 3.19
CA SER A 299 23.94 -11.60 2.20
C SER A 299 22.59 -11.21 2.80
N GLY A 300 21.67 -10.79 1.94
CA GLY A 300 20.31 -10.46 2.31
C GLY A 300 19.44 -10.31 1.07
N ASN A 301 18.38 -9.53 1.21
CA ASN A 301 17.44 -9.21 0.15
C ASN A 301 17.99 -8.07 -0.70
N ARG A 302 17.70 -8.11 -2.00
CA ARG A 302 17.77 -6.89 -2.82
C ARG A 302 16.58 -6.02 -2.47
N GLY A 303 16.88 -4.82 -1.97
CA GLY A 303 15.89 -3.79 -1.68
C GLY A 303 16.45 -2.42 -2.01
N TRP A 304 15.56 -1.49 -2.33
CA TRP A 304 15.91 -0.12 -2.70
C TRP A 304 15.49 0.83 -1.59
N GLY A 305 16.29 1.87 -1.36
CA GLY A 305 15.97 2.90 -0.39
C GLY A 305 16.52 4.27 -0.75
N VAL A 306 15.91 5.28 -0.13
CA VAL A 306 16.36 6.66 -0.16
C VAL A 306 16.33 7.24 1.24
N TYR A 307 17.36 8.00 1.58
CA TYR A 307 17.40 8.85 2.77
C TYR A 307 17.27 10.30 2.31
N ILE A 308 16.15 10.94 2.62
CA ILE A 308 15.75 12.25 2.13
C ILE A 308 15.96 13.26 3.25
N GLU A 309 16.65 14.36 2.95
CA GLU A 309 16.93 15.47 3.86
C GLU A 309 16.16 16.71 3.34
N ASP A 310 14.87 16.79 3.67
CA ASP A 310 13.99 17.92 3.35
C ASP A 310 12.82 18.05 4.36
N PRO A 311 12.66 19.22 5.03
CA PRO A 311 11.57 19.46 5.98
C PRO A 311 10.16 19.42 5.39
N GLY A 312 10.00 19.67 4.09
CA GLY A 312 8.72 19.57 3.40
C GLY A 312 8.27 18.11 3.29
N VAL A 313 9.15 17.26 2.79
CA VAL A 313 8.93 15.81 2.70
C VAL A 313 8.77 15.20 4.09
N ALA A 314 9.62 15.54 5.06
CA ALA A 314 9.54 15.03 6.42
C ALA A 314 8.19 15.35 7.07
N ARG A 315 7.72 16.60 6.97
CA ARG A 315 6.41 16.99 7.50
C ARG A 315 5.22 16.30 6.83
N TYR A 316 5.33 15.97 5.54
CA TYR A 316 4.31 15.15 4.87
C TYR A 316 4.23 13.77 5.52
N PHE A 317 5.36 13.09 5.68
CA PHE A 317 5.40 11.76 6.32
C PHE A 317 5.08 11.80 7.81
N GLU A 318 5.38 12.89 8.52
CA GLU A 318 4.93 13.08 9.91
C GLU A 318 3.41 13.16 10.00
N THR A 319 2.77 13.84 9.05
CA THR A 319 1.29 13.87 8.97
C THR A 319 0.75 12.46 8.80
N VAL A 320 1.37 11.67 7.90
CA VAL A 320 1.03 10.25 7.71
C VAL A 320 1.21 9.47 9.02
N TRP A 321 2.36 9.63 9.68
CA TRP A 321 2.68 8.89 10.91
C TRP A 321 1.70 9.22 12.04
N HIS A 322 1.36 10.49 12.24
CA HIS A 322 0.40 10.90 13.27
C HIS A 322 -1.01 10.38 12.99
N GLU A 323 -1.47 10.42 11.73
CA GLU A 323 -2.77 9.85 11.35
C GLU A 323 -2.82 8.32 11.54
N ASP A 324 -1.70 7.63 11.28
CA ASP A 324 -1.58 6.17 11.40
C ASP A 324 -1.33 5.71 12.85
N ALA A 325 -0.73 6.55 13.71
CA ALA A 325 -0.42 6.26 15.11
C ALA A 325 -1.57 6.61 16.07
N GLU A 326 -2.66 7.16 15.57
CA GLU A 326 -3.84 7.54 16.33
C GLU A 326 -5.07 6.75 15.88
N GLY A 327 -5.91 6.34 16.82
CA GLY A 327 -7.15 5.63 16.52
C GLY A 327 -7.52 4.55 17.53
N ASN A 328 -8.74 4.04 17.41
CA ASN A 328 -9.23 2.93 18.24
C ASN A 328 -8.66 1.56 17.80
N ASP A 329 -8.05 1.50 16.61
CA ASP A 329 -7.32 0.36 16.04
C ASP A 329 -5.82 0.38 16.37
N ILE A 330 -5.34 1.40 17.11
CA ILE A 330 -3.95 1.51 17.54
C ILE A 330 -3.84 1.19 19.02
N THR A 331 -2.98 0.24 19.38
CA THR A 331 -2.77 -0.19 20.77
C THR A 331 -1.28 -0.23 21.12
N PRO A 332 -0.91 -0.06 22.40
CA PRO A 332 0.45 -0.36 22.83
C PRO A 332 0.83 -1.82 22.53
N PHE A 333 2.00 -2.04 21.96
CA PHE A 333 2.51 -3.37 21.69
C PHE A 333 2.80 -4.11 23.01
N VAL A 334 2.32 -5.33 23.15
CA VAL A 334 2.56 -6.17 24.33
C VAL A 334 3.54 -7.29 23.95
N PRO A 335 4.83 -7.17 24.29
CA PRO A 335 5.82 -8.14 23.88
C PRO A 335 5.66 -9.47 24.61
N ARG A 336 5.89 -10.55 23.88
CA ARG A 336 6.03 -11.90 24.45
C ARG A 336 7.48 -12.11 24.91
N ASP A 337 7.68 -12.91 25.94
CA ASP A 337 9.01 -13.29 26.42
C ASP A 337 9.66 -14.28 25.45
N MET A 338 10.36 -13.75 24.44
CA MET A 338 10.97 -14.49 23.34
C MET A 338 12.45 -14.14 23.18
N ALA A 339 13.20 -15.05 22.56
CA ALA A 339 14.60 -14.80 22.22
C ALA A 339 14.73 -13.90 20.98
N PRO A 340 15.80 -13.09 20.86
CA PRO A 340 16.12 -12.38 19.64
C PRO A 340 16.23 -13.32 18.43
N GLY A 341 15.86 -12.81 17.25
CA GLY A 341 15.99 -13.55 16.00
C GLY A 341 17.44 -13.80 15.62
N ASP A 342 17.67 -14.82 14.79
CA ASP A 342 18.98 -15.07 14.17
C ASP A 342 19.32 -13.95 13.17
N THR A 343 20.60 -13.58 13.12
CA THR A 343 21.17 -12.54 12.24
C THR A 343 22.06 -13.14 11.15
N GLY A 344 21.98 -14.46 10.95
CA GLY A 344 22.76 -15.18 9.95
C GLY A 344 22.46 -14.77 8.51
N GLY A 345 23.45 -15.00 7.65
CA GLY A 345 23.39 -14.84 6.20
C GLY A 345 24.66 -15.38 5.56
N GLY A 346 24.63 -15.60 4.24
CA GLY A 346 25.82 -16.01 3.48
C GLY A 346 26.87 -14.90 3.38
N ALA A 347 28.08 -15.22 2.91
CA ALA A 347 29.06 -14.18 2.56
C ALA A 347 28.60 -13.42 1.31
N TYR A 348 28.77 -12.10 1.32
CA TYR A 348 28.36 -11.19 0.25
C TYR A 348 29.46 -10.17 -0.05
N THR A 349 29.53 -9.70 -1.29
CA THR A 349 30.44 -8.62 -1.72
C THR A 349 29.61 -7.48 -2.27
N ALA A 350 29.62 -6.33 -1.61
CA ALA A 350 28.90 -5.14 -2.05
C ALA A 350 29.40 -4.66 -3.43
N GLY A 351 28.46 -4.43 -4.35
CA GLY A 351 28.69 -3.86 -5.68
C GLY A 351 28.43 -2.35 -5.74
N HIS A 352 27.61 -1.83 -4.82
CA HIS A 352 27.16 -0.45 -4.79
C HIS A 352 27.53 0.27 -3.48
N SER A 353 27.76 1.57 -3.58
CA SER A 353 27.97 2.48 -2.45
C SER A 353 26.87 3.52 -2.44
N PRO A 354 26.50 4.10 -1.27
CA PRO A 354 25.45 5.10 -1.23
C PRO A 354 25.85 6.32 -2.07
N ALA A 355 24.87 6.95 -2.73
CA ALA A 355 25.09 8.09 -3.61
C ALA A 355 24.17 9.25 -3.25
N SER A 356 24.75 10.39 -2.91
CA SER A 356 24.01 11.61 -2.54
C SER A 356 23.79 12.52 -3.75
N PHE A 357 22.59 13.10 -3.79
CA PHE A 357 22.11 13.97 -4.85
C PHE A 357 21.43 15.20 -4.23
N SER A 358 21.47 16.31 -4.94
CA SER A 358 20.78 17.56 -4.58
C SER A 358 20.05 18.10 -5.81
N GLY A 359 19.08 18.99 -5.61
CA GLY A 359 18.27 19.49 -6.74
C GLY A 359 17.26 18.46 -7.26
N THR A 360 16.89 17.48 -6.44
CA THR A 360 15.93 16.44 -6.83
C THR A 360 14.49 16.96 -6.68
N VAL A 361 13.55 16.38 -7.43
CA VAL A 361 12.12 16.61 -7.23
C VAL A 361 11.50 15.34 -6.67
N VAL A 362 10.83 15.44 -5.53
CA VAL A 362 10.29 14.29 -4.77
C VAL A 362 8.79 14.41 -4.61
N THR A 363 8.07 13.35 -4.97
CA THR A 363 6.61 13.23 -4.78
C THR A 363 6.33 11.99 -3.91
N PRO A 364 5.85 12.15 -2.67
CA PRO A 364 5.39 11.02 -1.86
C PRO A 364 4.26 10.23 -2.53
N VAL A 365 4.30 8.90 -2.35
CA VAL A 365 3.30 7.95 -2.84
C VAL A 365 2.85 7.09 -1.67
N ILE A 366 1.61 7.27 -1.24
CA ILE A 366 1.01 6.59 -0.09
C ILE A 366 -0.18 5.78 -0.58
N SER A 367 -0.29 4.51 -0.17
CA SER A 367 -1.51 3.73 -0.43
C SER A 367 -2.49 3.83 0.76
N PRO A 368 -3.80 3.90 0.49
CA PRO A 368 -4.44 3.92 -0.83
C PRO A 368 -4.63 5.34 -1.44
N ASP A 369 -4.13 6.39 -0.78
CA ASP A 369 -4.43 7.79 -1.10
C ASP A 369 -3.91 8.28 -2.46
N THR A 370 -2.63 8.01 -2.74
CA THR A 370 -1.88 8.59 -3.87
C THR A 370 -1.13 7.55 -4.70
N SER A 371 -1.26 6.26 -4.41
CA SER A 371 -0.72 5.15 -5.22
C SER A 371 -1.22 5.15 -6.68
N ARG A 372 -2.34 5.83 -6.96
CA ARG A 372 -2.81 6.15 -8.32
C ARG A 372 -1.83 6.97 -9.18
N LEU A 373 -0.79 7.54 -8.58
CA LEU A 373 0.29 8.22 -9.31
C LEU A 373 1.20 7.25 -10.07
N ILE A 374 1.27 5.96 -9.67
CA ILE A 374 2.16 4.97 -10.27
C ILE A 374 1.85 4.69 -11.75
N PRO A 375 0.58 4.44 -12.16
CA PRO A 375 0.23 4.37 -13.58
C PRO A 375 0.65 5.62 -14.36
N GLY A 376 0.43 6.81 -13.79
CA GLY A 376 0.83 8.07 -14.42
C GLY A 376 2.35 8.20 -14.62
N LEU A 377 3.15 7.70 -13.67
CA LEU A 377 4.60 7.59 -13.82
C LEU A 377 4.95 6.66 -14.99
N ILE A 378 4.39 5.44 -15.02
CA ILE A 378 4.63 4.44 -16.07
C ILE A 378 4.22 5.00 -17.45
N ASP A 379 3.07 5.66 -17.53
CA ASP A 379 2.54 6.24 -18.76
C ASP A 379 3.41 7.35 -19.33
N SER A 380 4.18 8.02 -18.47
CA SER A 380 5.09 9.08 -18.88
C SER A 380 6.40 8.58 -19.52
N ALA A 381 6.62 7.26 -19.60
CA ALA A 381 7.80 6.69 -20.24
C ALA A 381 7.79 6.89 -21.76
N THR A 382 8.95 7.30 -22.30
CA THR A 382 9.12 7.64 -23.73
C THR A 382 10.17 6.80 -24.44
N ARG A 383 11.13 6.22 -23.69
CA ARG A 383 12.27 5.46 -24.21
C ARG A 383 12.42 4.11 -23.52
N THR A 384 12.48 4.09 -22.20
CA THR A 384 12.75 2.89 -21.40
C THR A 384 11.91 2.83 -20.14
N LEU A 385 11.54 1.61 -19.73
CA LEU A 385 10.83 1.34 -18.50
C LEU A 385 11.41 0.06 -17.89
N ASP A 386 12.07 0.18 -16.75
CA ASP A 386 12.64 -0.95 -16.02
C ASP A 386 11.88 -1.12 -14.70
N ILE A 387 11.35 -2.32 -14.46
CA ILE A 387 10.49 -2.63 -13.33
C ILE A 387 11.13 -3.78 -12.55
N GLU A 388 11.32 -3.60 -11.25
CA GLU A 388 11.81 -4.64 -10.36
C GLU A 388 10.81 -4.82 -9.21
N GLN A 389 10.25 -6.02 -9.08
CA GLN A 389 9.16 -6.30 -8.14
C GLN A 389 9.39 -7.62 -7.41
N ALA A 390 9.02 -7.66 -6.13
CA ALA A 390 8.97 -8.91 -5.37
C ALA A 390 8.01 -9.91 -6.04
N TYR A 391 6.83 -9.46 -6.47
CA TYR A 391 5.91 -10.26 -7.29
C TYR A 391 4.86 -9.37 -7.97
N ILE A 392 4.22 -9.92 -9.00
CA ILE A 392 3.06 -9.30 -9.67
C ILE A 392 1.93 -10.33 -9.71
N THR A 393 0.76 -9.99 -9.17
CA THR A 393 -0.44 -10.83 -9.25
C THR A 393 -1.60 -10.10 -9.92
N PRO A 394 -2.43 -10.81 -10.73
CA PRO A 394 -3.67 -10.25 -11.26
C PRO A 394 -4.65 -9.87 -10.16
N TRP A 395 -5.50 -8.88 -10.40
CA TRP A 395 -6.58 -8.57 -9.48
C TRP A 395 -7.71 -9.61 -9.62
N PRO A 396 -8.26 -10.15 -8.51
CA PRO A 396 -9.23 -11.24 -8.56
C PRO A 396 -10.48 -10.96 -9.40
N GLU A 397 -11.01 -9.73 -9.38
CA GLU A 397 -12.26 -9.38 -10.09
C GLU A 397 -12.03 -9.15 -11.59
N SER A 398 -10.97 -8.45 -11.98
CA SER A 398 -10.70 -8.11 -13.39
C SER A 398 -9.90 -9.18 -14.13
N GLY A 399 -9.09 -9.98 -13.41
CA GLY A 399 -8.09 -10.87 -13.99
C GLY A 399 -6.88 -10.15 -14.58
N GLU A 400 -6.79 -8.82 -14.42
CA GLU A 400 -5.69 -7.98 -14.90
C GLU A 400 -5.07 -7.20 -13.75
N ASN A 401 -3.76 -6.92 -13.84
CA ASN A 401 -3.09 -6.01 -12.93
C ASN A 401 -2.92 -4.65 -13.63
N PRO A 402 -3.46 -3.53 -13.11
CA PRO A 402 -3.45 -2.24 -13.80
C PRO A 402 -2.04 -1.65 -13.96
N TYR A 403 -1.10 -1.97 -13.07
CA TYR A 403 0.29 -1.51 -13.19
C TYR A 403 1.03 -2.27 -14.29
N LEU A 404 0.83 -3.59 -14.36
CA LEU A 404 1.36 -4.39 -15.46
C LEU A 404 0.70 -4.01 -16.80
N ALA A 405 -0.61 -3.73 -16.81
CA ALA A 405 -1.32 -3.27 -18.00
C ALA A 405 -0.73 -1.95 -18.52
N ALA A 406 -0.48 -0.97 -17.64
CA ALA A 406 0.19 0.28 -18.01
C ALA A 406 1.60 0.04 -18.59
N ALA A 407 2.36 -0.91 -18.05
CA ALA A 407 3.67 -1.28 -18.58
C ALA A 407 3.60 -1.93 -19.96
N ILE A 408 2.62 -2.82 -20.19
CA ILE A 408 2.36 -3.42 -21.50
C ILE A 408 1.93 -2.34 -22.51
N ASP A 409 1.09 -1.40 -22.09
CA ASP A 409 0.67 -0.29 -22.95
C ASP A 409 1.84 0.63 -23.30
N ALA A 410 2.79 0.86 -22.38
CA ALA A 410 4.05 1.52 -22.71
C ALA A 410 4.83 0.77 -23.79
N ALA A 411 4.92 -0.55 -23.71
CA ALA A 411 5.57 -1.37 -24.74
C ALA A 411 4.86 -1.26 -26.10
N ARG A 412 3.52 -1.23 -26.11
CA ARG A 412 2.70 -0.99 -27.32
C ARG A 412 2.91 0.40 -27.92
N ARG A 413 3.26 1.40 -27.10
CA ARG A 413 3.68 2.75 -27.55
C ARG A 413 5.11 2.78 -28.10
N GLY A 414 5.87 1.68 -28.01
CA GLY A 414 7.25 1.56 -28.51
C GLY A 414 8.34 1.80 -27.46
N VAL A 415 7.98 1.91 -26.17
CA VAL A 415 8.94 1.97 -25.07
C VAL A 415 9.60 0.59 -24.90
N ARG A 416 10.90 0.54 -24.61
CA ARG A 416 11.56 -0.71 -24.22
C ARG A 416 11.26 -1.00 -22.75
N VAL A 417 10.57 -2.11 -22.47
CA VAL A 417 10.13 -2.49 -21.14
C VAL A 417 10.85 -3.75 -20.67
N ARG A 418 11.40 -3.72 -19.45
CA ARG A 418 11.99 -4.87 -18.77
C ARG A 418 11.34 -5.08 -17.41
N VAL A 419 10.99 -6.32 -17.10
CA VAL A 419 10.39 -6.70 -15.81
C VAL A 419 11.24 -7.77 -15.14
N LEU A 420 11.80 -7.47 -13.98
CA LEU A 420 12.55 -8.41 -13.17
C LEU A 420 11.74 -8.78 -11.92
N LEU A 421 11.46 -10.06 -11.74
CA LEU A 421 10.70 -10.59 -10.61
C LEU A 421 11.58 -11.45 -9.71
N ASP A 422 11.23 -11.52 -8.43
CA ASP A 422 11.84 -12.46 -7.49
C ASP A 422 11.71 -13.92 -7.98
N SER A 423 12.66 -14.76 -7.55
CA SER A 423 12.69 -16.19 -7.88
C SER A 423 12.90 -17.09 -6.65
N SER A 424 12.63 -16.59 -5.45
CA SER A 424 12.63 -17.43 -4.26
C SER A 424 11.54 -18.49 -4.37
N TRP A 425 11.76 -19.65 -3.73
CA TRP A 425 10.92 -20.85 -3.93
C TRP A 425 9.43 -20.60 -3.72
N PHE A 426 9.03 -19.74 -2.77
CA PHE A 426 7.62 -19.44 -2.49
C PHE A 426 6.98 -18.49 -3.51
N ASN A 427 7.77 -17.95 -4.44
CA ASN A 427 7.33 -17.14 -5.57
C ASN A 427 7.51 -17.87 -6.91
N THR A 428 7.83 -19.17 -6.90
CA THR A 428 8.02 -20.00 -8.12
C THR A 428 7.51 -21.45 -8.02
N ASP A 429 7.27 -21.98 -6.81
CA ASP A 429 6.86 -23.40 -6.64
C ASP A 429 5.34 -23.61 -6.77
N GLY A 430 4.56 -22.53 -6.70
CA GLY A 430 3.11 -22.52 -6.78
C GLY A 430 2.56 -22.49 -8.21
N ASN A 431 1.25 -22.28 -8.31
CA ASN A 431 0.62 -21.95 -9.59
C ASN A 431 0.29 -20.45 -9.60
N ASN A 432 0.49 -19.79 -10.74
CA ASN A 432 0.30 -18.34 -10.91
C ASN A 432 1.33 -17.52 -10.12
N ASP A 433 2.55 -18.05 -10.05
CA ASP A 433 3.70 -17.45 -9.41
C ASP A 433 4.51 -16.61 -10.43
N ASN A 434 5.68 -16.11 -10.03
CA ASN A 434 6.44 -15.17 -10.85
C ASN A 434 6.95 -15.79 -12.16
N ASP A 435 7.24 -17.09 -12.19
CA ASP A 435 7.72 -17.77 -13.39
C ASP A 435 6.61 -17.93 -14.45
N GLU A 436 5.36 -18.20 -14.04
CA GLU A 436 4.22 -18.14 -14.96
C GLU A 436 3.92 -16.72 -15.43
N CYS A 437 4.02 -15.72 -14.53
CA CYS A 437 3.86 -14.32 -14.90
C CYS A 437 4.92 -13.90 -15.95
N VAL A 438 6.18 -14.25 -15.73
CA VAL A 438 7.29 -14.04 -16.67
C VAL A 438 7.02 -14.75 -18.00
N ALA A 439 6.55 -16.00 -17.97
CA ALA A 439 6.22 -16.74 -19.18
C ALA A 439 5.09 -16.07 -19.98
N ALA A 440 4.05 -15.59 -19.29
CA ALA A 440 2.91 -14.90 -19.89
C ALA A 440 3.33 -13.56 -20.54
N ILE A 441 4.10 -12.74 -19.83
CA ILE A 441 4.63 -11.46 -20.36
C ILE A 441 5.45 -11.71 -21.63
N ASN A 442 6.38 -12.67 -21.60
CA ASN A 442 7.23 -12.99 -22.74
C ASN A 442 6.45 -13.63 -23.90
N ALA A 443 5.37 -14.36 -23.62
CA ALA A 443 4.48 -14.90 -24.66
C ALA A 443 3.74 -13.78 -25.39
N LEU A 444 3.15 -12.85 -24.65
CA LEU A 444 2.49 -11.66 -25.19
C LEU A 444 3.46 -10.81 -26.03
N ALA A 445 4.68 -10.58 -25.53
CA ALA A 445 5.69 -9.82 -26.24
C ALA A 445 6.04 -10.45 -27.60
N ARG A 446 6.13 -11.78 -27.69
CA ARG A 446 6.36 -12.49 -28.97
C ARG A 446 5.16 -12.44 -29.90
N GLU A 447 3.94 -12.53 -29.36
CA GLU A 447 2.70 -12.49 -30.13
C GLU A 447 2.48 -11.11 -30.77
N GLU A 448 2.67 -10.05 -30.01
CA GLU A 448 2.44 -8.68 -30.44
C GLU A 448 3.70 -8.00 -31.05
N GLY A 449 4.87 -8.62 -30.95
CA GLY A 449 6.13 -8.06 -31.45
C GLY A 449 6.63 -6.86 -30.63
N LEU A 450 6.41 -6.88 -29.31
CA LEU A 450 6.71 -5.77 -28.40
C LEU A 450 8.18 -5.77 -27.97
N LEU A 451 8.71 -4.58 -27.64
CA LEU A 451 9.99 -4.41 -26.95
C LEU A 451 9.82 -4.68 -25.45
N LEU A 452 9.33 -5.86 -25.09
CA LEU A 452 8.99 -6.26 -23.72
C LEU A 452 9.69 -7.58 -23.38
N GLU A 453 10.42 -7.60 -22.26
CA GLU A 453 11.07 -8.80 -21.74
C GLU A 453 10.86 -8.91 -20.23
N ALA A 454 10.60 -10.11 -19.73
CA ALA A 454 10.54 -10.40 -18.30
C ALA A 454 11.50 -11.53 -17.91
N ARG A 455 12.04 -11.48 -16.69
CA ARG A 455 12.94 -12.49 -16.11
C ARG A 455 12.63 -12.74 -14.63
N CYS A 456 12.88 -13.97 -14.19
CA CYS A 456 13.06 -14.30 -12.79
C CYS A 456 14.51 -14.00 -12.40
N ALA A 457 14.72 -13.46 -11.20
CA ALA A 457 16.03 -13.04 -10.74
C ALA A 457 17.01 -14.21 -10.57
N GLY A 458 18.28 -13.99 -10.93
CA GLY A 458 19.37 -14.94 -10.74
C GLY A 458 19.93 -14.93 -9.31
N LEU A 459 19.11 -15.26 -8.29
CA LEU A 459 19.47 -15.09 -6.87
C LEU A 459 20.81 -15.74 -6.47
N GLU A 460 21.08 -16.96 -6.93
CA GLU A 460 22.37 -17.63 -6.67
C GLU A 460 23.56 -16.88 -7.28
N ALA A 461 23.41 -16.37 -8.51
CA ALA A 461 24.46 -15.62 -9.20
C ALA A 461 24.70 -14.25 -8.55
N LEU A 462 23.65 -13.66 -7.97
CA LEU A 462 23.70 -12.41 -7.25
C LEU A 462 24.14 -12.58 -5.79
N GLY A 463 24.13 -13.81 -5.24
CA GLY A 463 24.38 -14.04 -3.83
C GLY A 463 23.31 -13.41 -2.92
N LEU A 464 22.06 -13.37 -3.38
CA LEU A 464 20.92 -12.76 -2.68
C LEU A 464 19.95 -13.83 -2.16
N GLU A 465 19.21 -13.52 -1.10
CA GLU A 465 18.16 -14.39 -0.56
C GLU A 465 16.85 -14.28 -1.36
N LYS A 466 16.51 -13.06 -1.81
CA LYS A 466 15.34 -12.73 -2.65
C LYS A 466 15.43 -11.31 -3.20
N ILE A 467 14.64 -11.03 -4.23
CA ILE A 467 14.26 -9.68 -4.62
C ILE A 467 13.08 -9.22 -3.75
N HIS A 468 13.27 -8.09 -3.10
CA HIS A 468 12.25 -7.47 -2.27
C HIS A 468 12.13 -5.96 -2.57
N THR A 469 12.65 -5.54 -3.72
CA THR A 469 12.39 -4.27 -4.39
C THR A 469 10.92 -4.16 -4.83
N LYS A 470 10.37 -2.94 -4.79
CA LYS A 470 9.14 -2.54 -5.49
C LYS A 470 9.40 -1.21 -6.20
N GLY A 471 10.19 -1.32 -7.26
CA GLY A 471 10.83 -0.20 -7.95
C GLY A 471 10.39 -0.09 -9.40
N VAL A 472 10.43 1.14 -9.91
CA VAL A 472 10.17 1.46 -11.32
C VAL A 472 11.16 2.56 -11.74
N ILE A 473 11.83 2.39 -12.87
CA ILE A 473 12.71 3.38 -13.47
C ILE A 473 12.14 3.76 -14.84
N VAL A 474 11.79 5.03 -15.00
CA VAL A 474 11.29 5.61 -16.24
C VAL A 474 12.39 6.42 -16.90
N ASP A 475 12.72 6.07 -18.14
CA ASP A 475 13.69 6.74 -19.01
C ASP A 475 15.12 6.88 -18.45
N GLY A 476 15.43 6.19 -17.35
CA GLY A 476 16.69 6.33 -16.61
C GLY A 476 16.79 7.62 -15.80
N GLU A 477 15.65 8.29 -15.54
CA GLU A 477 15.60 9.64 -14.95
C GLU A 477 14.65 9.72 -13.74
N ARG A 478 13.47 9.08 -13.83
CA ARG A 478 12.45 9.09 -12.78
C ARG A 478 12.34 7.73 -12.12
N VAL A 479 12.40 7.68 -10.80
CA VAL A 479 12.45 6.43 -10.02
C VAL A 479 11.37 6.38 -8.98
N LEU A 480 10.60 5.29 -8.93
CA LEU A 480 9.78 4.90 -7.80
C LEU A 480 10.59 4.02 -6.86
N VAL A 481 10.65 4.39 -5.58
CA VAL A 481 11.09 3.51 -4.48
C VAL A 481 9.90 3.35 -3.54
N SER A 482 9.45 2.12 -3.27
CA SER A 482 8.22 1.91 -2.49
C SER A 482 8.16 0.56 -1.77
N SER A 483 7.15 0.41 -0.91
CA SER A 483 6.73 -0.86 -0.33
C SER A 483 5.60 -1.57 -1.11
N ILE A 484 5.09 -0.95 -2.18
CA ILE A 484 3.85 -1.32 -2.88
C ILE A 484 4.08 -2.49 -3.83
N ASN A 485 3.68 -3.70 -3.41
CA ASN A 485 3.66 -4.84 -4.33
C ASN A 485 2.58 -4.65 -5.39
N TRP A 486 2.81 -5.22 -6.57
CA TRP A 486 1.84 -5.17 -7.66
C TRP A 486 0.79 -6.27 -7.49
N ASN A 487 -0.09 -6.09 -6.51
CA ASN A 487 -1.29 -6.88 -6.26
C ASN A 487 -2.48 -5.93 -6.00
N GLU A 488 -3.65 -6.43 -5.60
CA GLU A 488 -4.80 -5.57 -5.24
C GLU A 488 -4.69 -4.99 -3.82
N ASN A 489 -4.19 -5.77 -2.86
CA ASN A 489 -4.10 -5.36 -1.45
C ASN A 489 -3.20 -4.16 -1.19
N SER A 490 -1.97 -4.16 -1.72
CA SER A 490 -1.00 -3.09 -1.50
C SER A 490 -1.53 -1.72 -1.92
N PRO A 491 -2.08 -1.51 -3.14
CA PRO A 491 -2.59 -0.21 -3.53
C PRO A 491 -3.97 0.15 -2.97
N CYS A 492 -4.84 -0.83 -2.67
CA CYS A 492 -6.24 -0.57 -2.32
C CYS A 492 -6.57 -0.69 -0.83
N PHE A 493 -5.86 -1.56 -0.09
CA PHE A 493 -6.26 -1.99 1.25
C PHE A 493 -5.18 -1.80 2.32
N ASN A 494 -3.90 -1.77 1.95
CA ASN A 494 -2.79 -1.57 2.87
C ASN A 494 -2.43 -0.09 3.01
N ARG A 495 -1.86 0.27 4.16
CA ARG A 495 -1.02 1.46 4.29
C ARG A 495 0.35 1.12 3.72
N GLU A 496 0.71 1.73 2.61
CA GLU A 496 2.03 1.59 1.97
C GLU A 496 2.70 2.95 1.83
N ALA A 497 4.02 2.96 1.67
CA ALA A 497 4.79 4.19 1.50
C ALA A 497 5.78 4.05 0.34
N GLY A 498 5.99 5.14 -0.37
CA GLY A 498 6.96 5.28 -1.44
C GLY A 498 7.22 6.74 -1.79
N VAL A 499 8.17 6.95 -2.69
CA VAL A 499 8.42 8.24 -3.33
C VAL A 499 8.73 8.06 -4.81
N ILE A 500 8.29 9.01 -5.61
CA ILE A 500 8.78 9.22 -6.97
C ILE A 500 9.85 10.30 -6.91
N VAL A 501 11.04 10.00 -7.40
CA VAL A 501 12.18 10.90 -7.48
C VAL A 501 12.49 11.20 -8.94
N ASP A 502 12.45 12.48 -9.32
CA ASP A 502 12.89 12.94 -10.64
C ASP A 502 14.28 13.56 -10.52
N HIS A 503 15.28 12.80 -10.97
CA HIS A 503 16.67 13.26 -11.05
C HIS A 503 17.50 12.28 -11.89
N PRO A 504 18.19 12.72 -12.96
CA PRO A 504 18.96 11.84 -13.84
C PRO A 504 20.08 11.07 -13.12
N GLY A 505 20.67 11.66 -12.07
CA GLY A 505 21.67 10.96 -11.26
C GLY A 505 21.08 9.83 -10.41
N VAL A 506 19.86 10.01 -9.90
CA VAL A 506 19.16 8.98 -9.11
C VAL A 506 18.70 7.86 -10.05
N GLY A 507 18.14 8.23 -11.20
CA GLY A 507 17.81 7.29 -12.27
C GLY A 507 19.01 6.47 -12.74
N ALA A 508 20.17 7.10 -12.95
CA ALA A 508 21.41 6.40 -13.30
C ALA A 508 21.89 5.43 -12.20
N TYR A 509 21.78 5.81 -10.93
CA TYR A 509 22.14 4.95 -9.80
C TYR A 509 21.32 3.66 -9.78
N PHE A 510 19.99 3.77 -9.78
CA PHE A 510 19.13 2.59 -9.76
C PHE A 510 19.14 1.82 -11.09
N THR A 511 19.42 2.49 -12.22
CA THR A 511 19.66 1.78 -13.50
C THR A 511 20.89 0.88 -13.39
N ALA A 512 21.98 1.34 -12.75
CA ALA A 512 23.19 0.53 -12.59
C ALA A 512 22.91 -0.73 -11.74
N VAL A 513 22.14 -0.59 -10.66
CA VAL A 513 21.68 -1.73 -9.83
C VAL A 513 20.84 -2.69 -10.66
N PHE A 514 19.83 -2.15 -11.36
CA PHE A 514 18.94 -2.96 -12.19
C PHE A 514 19.71 -3.72 -13.30
N GLU A 515 20.71 -3.10 -13.94
CA GLU A 515 21.51 -3.76 -14.97
C GLU A 515 22.35 -4.92 -14.43
N GLU A 516 22.88 -4.79 -13.20
CA GLU A 516 23.59 -5.89 -12.53
C GLU A 516 22.65 -7.06 -12.28
N ASP A 517 21.51 -6.78 -11.65
CA ASP A 517 20.49 -7.78 -11.32
C ASP A 517 19.93 -8.42 -12.61
N TRP A 518 19.64 -7.62 -13.63
CA TRP A 518 19.15 -8.07 -14.93
C TRP A 518 20.14 -8.97 -15.68
N THR A 519 21.43 -8.59 -15.68
CA THR A 519 22.48 -9.33 -16.39
C THR A 519 22.76 -10.67 -15.71
N ALA A 520 22.83 -10.71 -14.38
CA ALA A 520 22.98 -11.94 -13.63
C ALA A 520 21.79 -12.90 -13.81
N SER A 521 20.62 -12.35 -14.14
CA SER A 521 19.38 -13.09 -14.40
C SER A 521 19.24 -13.60 -15.84
N ALA A 522 20.24 -13.38 -16.69
CA ALA A 522 20.23 -13.92 -18.04
C ALA A 522 20.19 -15.47 -18.01
N PRO A 523 19.43 -16.13 -18.89
CA PRO A 523 19.44 -17.58 -19.00
C PRO A 523 20.88 -18.05 -19.22
N ALA A 524 21.35 -18.99 -18.39
CA ALA A 524 22.70 -19.52 -18.53
C ALA A 524 22.90 -20.06 -19.95
N THR A 525 23.73 -19.39 -20.75
CA THR A 525 24.13 -19.90 -22.07
C THR A 525 25.02 -21.13 -21.84
N GLY A 526 24.42 -22.32 -21.84
CA GLY A 526 25.12 -23.59 -21.87
C GLY A 526 25.50 -24.20 -20.52
N LYS A 527 24.51 -24.70 -19.76
CA LYS A 527 24.71 -26.02 -19.12
C LYS A 527 24.13 -27.06 -20.08
N GLY A 528 24.97 -27.55 -21.00
CA GLY A 528 24.66 -28.77 -21.73
C GLY A 528 24.23 -29.84 -20.73
N VAL A 529 23.22 -30.64 -21.08
CA VAL A 529 22.68 -31.74 -20.26
C VAL A 529 23.80 -32.35 -19.43
N ASP A 530 23.67 -32.26 -18.10
CA ASP A 530 24.63 -32.88 -17.20
C ASP A 530 24.47 -34.40 -17.27
N TRP A 531 25.12 -34.97 -18.28
CA TRP A 531 25.10 -36.40 -18.56
C TRP A 531 25.61 -37.21 -17.36
N THR A 532 26.34 -36.62 -16.42
CA THR A 532 26.78 -37.32 -15.20
C THR A 532 25.62 -37.58 -14.25
N LYS A 533 24.69 -36.64 -14.10
CA LYS A 533 23.46 -36.83 -13.29
C LYS A 533 22.52 -37.84 -13.94
N TRP A 534 22.36 -37.79 -15.26
CA TRP A 534 21.56 -38.77 -16.01
C TRP A 534 22.19 -40.17 -16.02
N ALA A 535 23.52 -40.26 -16.12
CA ALA A 535 24.23 -41.54 -16.00
C ALA A 535 24.14 -42.13 -14.59
N ALA A 536 24.20 -41.29 -13.54
CA ALA A 536 23.99 -41.72 -12.16
C ALA A 536 22.56 -42.23 -11.93
N ALA A 537 21.55 -41.50 -12.43
CA ALA A 537 20.15 -41.92 -12.35
C ALA A 537 19.91 -43.23 -13.11
N ALA A 538 20.43 -43.38 -14.33
CA ALA A 538 20.36 -44.61 -15.11
C ALA A 538 21.08 -45.78 -14.40
N GLY A 539 22.22 -45.51 -13.76
CA GLY A 539 22.94 -46.49 -12.95
C GLY A 539 22.12 -46.98 -11.75
N ILE A 540 21.45 -46.07 -11.04
CA ILE A 540 20.57 -46.41 -9.91
C ILE A 540 19.38 -47.26 -10.39
N VAL A 541 18.74 -46.89 -11.50
CA VAL A 541 17.63 -47.67 -12.07
C VAL A 541 18.09 -49.06 -12.50
N ALA A 542 19.28 -49.18 -13.10
CA ALA A 542 19.85 -50.48 -13.48
C ALA A 542 20.14 -51.36 -12.25
N VAL A 543 20.69 -50.79 -11.17
CA VAL A 543 20.92 -51.52 -9.91
C VAL A 543 19.61 -51.97 -9.28
N LEU A 544 18.59 -51.10 -9.24
CA LEU A 544 17.26 -51.45 -8.73
C LEU A 544 16.59 -52.53 -9.58
N ALA A 545 16.73 -52.49 -10.91
CA ALA A 545 16.21 -53.51 -11.80
C ALA A 545 16.92 -54.88 -11.59
N VAL A 546 18.23 -54.88 -11.39
CA VAL A 546 19.00 -56.11 -11.09
C VAL A 546 18.62 -56.69 -9.72
N LEU A 547 18.44 -55.83 -8.71
CA LEU A 547 17.99 -56.24 -7.38
C LEU A 547 16.55 -56.79 -7.41
N GLY A 548 15.65 -56.14 -8.16
CA GLY A 548 14.28 -56.62 -8.39
C GLY A 548 14.24 -57.96 -9.13
N TYR A 549 15.05 -58.11 -10.18
CA TYR A 549 15.17 -59.37 -10.93
C TYR A 549 15.72 -60.53 -10.07
N ARG A 550 16.71 -60.26 -9.22
CA ARG A 550 17.26 -61.27 -8.29
C ARG A 550 16.27 -61.66 -7.20
N ARG A 551 15.43 -60.73 -6.73
CA ARG A 551 14.36 -61.01 -5.75
C ARG A 551 13.23 -61.89 -6.31
N HIS A 552 13.04 -61.91 -7.63
CA HIS A 552 12.02 -62.72 -8.29
C HIS A 552 12.47 -64.15 -8.66
N ARG A 553 13.74 -64.50 -8.42
CA ARG A 553 14.35 -65.82 -8.73
C ARG A 553 14.81 -66.61 -7.50
N LEU A 554 14.60 -66.08 -6.31
CA LEU A 554 14.62 -66.82 -5.03
C LEU A 554 13.18 -67.02 -4.59
#